data_AF-A0A2W6U3S5-F1
#
_entry.id   AF-A0A2W6U3S5-F1
#
_cell.length_a   1.000
_cell.length_b   1.000
_cell.length_c   1.000
_cell.angle_alpha   90.00
_cell.angle_beta   90.00
_cell.angle_gamma   90.00
#
_symmetry.space_group_name_H-M   'P 1'
#
loop_
_entity.id
_entity.type
_entity.pdbx_description
1 polymer ?
#
loop_
_entity_poly.entity_id
_entity_poly.type
_entity_poly.pdbx_seq_one_letter_code
_entity_poly.pdbx_strand_id
1 'polypeptide(L)'
;MSERDARKDSKRRARLTGRSSSVYVPVSPHVRLYAWELDCPAYRTLDPVARALLIELRALYRPSTAGEVFLSVRDAMQRICVTQRPVQKAFAALLERGWIEEAKGGSFDQKTGTGRARSFRLTHVGPSGSDADAKKTYMRWKPLEEPDGPECQKNAVAPDATPRSAGRYTGEAA
;
A
#
# COMPACT_ATOMS: atom_id res chain seq x y z
N MET A 1 -23.73 -9.45 37.05
CA MET A 1 -22.49 -9.43 36.24
C MET A 1 -21.56 -10.50 36.79
N SER A 2 -20.98 -11.35 35.93
CA SER A 2 -20.01 -12.35 36.37
C SER A 2 -18.68 -11.69 36.75
N GLU A 3 -17.98 -12.25 37.73
CA GLU A 3 -16.65 -11.81 38.16
C GLU A 3 -15.64 -11.75 36.99
N ARG A 4 -15.80 -12.65 36.02
CA ARG A 4 -15.01 -12.67 34.79
C ARG A 4 -15.28 -11.46 33.89
N ASP A 5 -16.53 -10.99 33.83
CA ASP A 5 -16.93 -9.82 33.03
C ASP A 5 -16.48 -8.52 33.72
N ALA A 6 -16.58 -8.46 35.04
CA ALA A 6 -16.07 -7.34 35.83
C ALA A 6 -14.55 -7.16 35.67
N ARG A 7 -13.78 -8.27 35.61
CA ARG A 7 -12.33 -8.25 35.36
C ARG A 7 -11.96 -7.83 33.94
N LYS A 8 -12.79 -8.17 32.94
CA LYS A 8 -12.61 -7.71 31.55
C LYS A 8 -12.91 -6.22 31.44
N ASP A 9 -14.00 -5.76 32.04
CA ASP A 9 -14.42 -4.36 31.99
C ASP A 9 -13.45 -3.44 32.75
N SER A 10 -12.94 -3.88 33.90
CA SER A 10 -11.90 -3.14 34.65
C SER A 10 -10.60 -3.02 33.84
N LYS A 11 -10.16 -4.09 33.17
CA LYS A 11 -9.02 -4.03 32.23
C LYS A 11 -9.29 -3.11 31.04
N ARG A 12 -10.53 -3.07 30.54
CA ARG A 12 -10.93 -2.21 29.42
C ARG A 12 -10.91 -0.73 29.84
N ARG A 13 -11.44 -0.40 31.03
CA ARG A 13 -11.39 0.94 31.64
C ARG A 13 -9.96 1.39 31.96
N ALA A 14 -9.10 0.49 32.45
CA ALA A 14 -7.68 0.78 32.64
C ALA A 14 -6.94 1.07 31.32
N ARG A 15 -7.33 0.41 30.22
CA ARG A 15 -6.79 0.70 28.88
C ARG A 15 -7.33 2.00 28.29
N LEU A 16 -8.58 2.36 28.57
CA LEU A 16 -9.24 3.60 28.11
C LEU A 16 -8.65 4.85 28.77
N THR A 17 -8.16 4.73 30.01
CA THR A 17 -7.57 5.85 30.77
C THR A 17 -6.09 6.09 30.43
N GLY A 18 -5.50 5.30 29.51
CA GLY A 18 -4.08 5.43 29.12
C GLY A 18 -3.07 5.09 30.22
N ARG A 19 -3.52 4.83 31.46
CA ARG A 19 -2.70 4.49 32.62
C ARG A 19 -2.58 2.98 32.78
N SER A 20 -1.98 2.31 31.80
CA SER A 20 -1.52 0.94 32.03
C SER A 20 -0.31 0.98 32.97
N SER A 21 -0.30 0.16 34.02
CA SER A 21 0.73 0.11 35.08
C SER A 21 2.07 -0.50 34.63
N SER A 22 2.28 -0.72 33.34
CA SER A 22 3.59 -1.00 32.80
C SER A 22 4.18 0.34 32.37
N VAL A 23 5.42 0.63 32.79
CA VAL A 23 6.22 1.76 32.27
C VAL A 23 6.57 1.44 30.81
N TYR A 24 5.56 1.43 29.96
CA TYR A 24 5.67 1.52 28.53
C TYR A 24 5.00 2.84 28.22
N VAL A 25 5.82 3.90 28.07
CA VAL A 25 5.34 5.14 27.44
C VAL A 25 4.65 4.66 26.16
N PRO A 26 3.35 4.90 25.95
CA PRO A 26 2.72 4.51 24.71
C PRO A 26 3.29 5.43 23.64
N VAL A 27 4.47 5.09 23.13
CA VAL A 27 5.03 5.73 21.96
C VAL A 27 3.96 5.50 20.89
N SER A 28 3.38 6.59 20.41
CA SER A 28 2.40 6.50 19.34
C SER A 28 3.01 5.66 18.21
N PRO A 29 2.24 4.76 17.58
CA PRO A 29 2.76 3.90 16.54
C PRO A 29 3.38 4.77 15.45
N HIS A 30 4.65 4.52 15.16
CA HIS A 30 5.41 5.26 14.16
C HIS A 30 5.86 4.32 13.04
N VAL A 31 5.99 4.87 11.84
CA VAL A 31 6.58 4.16 10.70
C VAL A 31 8.06 4.54 10.62
N ARG A 32 8.94 3.55 10.56
CA ARG A 32 10.37 3.77 10.30
C ARG A 32 10.65 3.58 8.81
N LEU A 33 11.44 4.49 8.26
CA LEU A 33 12.05 4.39 6.93
C LEU A 33 13.55 4.52 7.15
N TYR A 34 14.31 3.53 6.69
CA TYR A 34 15.76 3.60 6.78
C TYR A 34 16.33 4.36 5.58
N ALA A 35 17.42 5.11 5.77
CA ALA A 35 18.06 5.85 4.69
C ALA A 35 18.41 4.95 3.49
N TRP A 36 18.95 3.76 3.78
CA TRP A 36 19.28 2.76 2.76
C TRP A 36 18.05 2.23 2.00
N GLU A 37 16.85 2.23 2.60
CA GLU A 37 15.61 1.88 1.87
C GLU A 37 15.23 2.96 0.87
N LEU A 38 15.47 4.23 1.22
CA LEU A 38 15.14 5.37 0.36
C LEU A 38 16.09 5.49 -0.83
N ASP A 39 17.33 5.03 -0.67
CA ASP A 39 18.35 5.06 -1.72
C ASP A 39 18.27 3.88 -2.70
N CYS A 40 17.51 2.82 -2.38
CA CYS A 40 17.41 1.69 -3.29
C CYS A 40 16.71 2.08 -4.62
N PRO A 41 17.12 1.48 -5.76
CA PRO A 41 16.52 1.77 -7.07
C PRO A 41 15.01 1.54 -7.11
N ALA A 42 14.54 0.51 -6.40
CA ALA A 42 13.12 0.18 -6.28
C ALA A 42 12.30 1.31 -5.64
N TYR A 43 12.86 2.03 -4.66
CA TYR A 43 12.21 3.18 -4.04
C TYR A 43 12.30 4.44 -4.91
N ARG A 44 13.49 4.72 -5.45
CA ARG A 44 13.76 5.92 -6.25
C ARG A 44 12.87 6.02 -7.48
N THR A 45 12.57 4.89 -8.11
CA THR A 45 11.69 4.83 -9.28
C THR A 45 10.20 4.94 -8.93
N LEU A 46 9.78 4.98 -7.65
CA LEU A 46 8.35 4.96 -7.26
C LEU A 46 7.71 6.31 -7.53
N ASP A 47 6.49 6.24 -8.07
CA ASP A 47 5.58 7.37 -8.12
C ASP A 47 5.27 7.89 -6.70
N PRO A 48 5.05 9.21 -6.50
CA PRO A 48 4.73 9.76 -5.18
C PRO A 48 3.53 9.09 -4.51
N VAL A 49 2.50 8.70 -5.27
CA VAL A 49 1.33 7.99 -4.71
C VAL A 49 1.72 6.61 -4.21
N ALA A 50 2.63 5.91 -4.90
CA ALA A 50 3.12 4.61 -4.47
C ALA A 50 4.00 4.70 -3.22
N ARG A 51 4.79 5.77 -3.08
CA ARG A 51 5.56 6.04 -1.85
C ARG A 51 4.63 6.31 -0.67
N ALA A 52 3.59 7.13 -0.85
CA ALA A 52 2.59 7.39 0.19
C ALA A 52 1.84 6.11 0.58
N LEU A 53 1.45 5.29 -0.40
CA LEU A 53 0.79 4.01 -0.16
C LEU A 53 1.66 3.04 0.64
N LEU A 54 2.96 2.98 0.37
CA LEU A 54 3.89 2.17 1.16
C LEU A 54 3.92 2.58 2.63
N ILE A 55 3.90 3.90 2.91
CA ILE A 55 3.88 4.43 4.27
C ILE A 55 2.57 4.06 4.97
N GLU A 56 1.42 4.19 4.30
CA GLU A 56 0.12 3.79 4.84
C GLU A 56 0.05 2.30 5.16
N LEU A 57 0.59 1.45 4.28
CA LEU A 57 0.66 0.02 4.52
C LEU A 57 1.54 -0.32 5.73
N ARG A 58 2.67 0.38 5.91
CA ARG A 58 3.51 0.25 7.11
C ARG A 58 2.80 0.76 8.38
N ALA A 59 2.03 1.84 8.28
CA ALA A 59 1.27 2.38 9.41
C ALA A 59 0.16 1.42 9.88
N LEU A 60 -0.41 0.64 8.96
CA LEU A 60 -1.42 -0.37 9.26
C LEU A 60 -0.85 -1.71 9.75
N TYR A 61 0.44 -1.92 9.56
CA TYR A 61 1.10 -3.15 9.97
C TYR A 61 1.00 -3.35 11.48
N ARG A 62 0.58 -4.55 11.87
CA ARG A 62 0.60 -4.99 13.27
C ARG A 62 1.27 -6.37 13.34
N PRO A 63 2.28 -6.56 14.20
CA PRO A 63 2.97 -7.86 14.30
C PRO A 63 2.03 -8.98 14.78
N SER A 64 0.96 -8.64 15.51
CA SER A 64 -0.08 -9.58 15.96
C SER A 64 -0.89 -10.23 14.83
N THR A 65 -0.85 -9.69 13.62
CA THR A 65 -1.66 -10.17 12.47
C THR A 65 -0.86 -11.11 11.56
N ALA A 66 0.19 -11.76 12.09
CA ALA A 66 1.06 -12.69 11.36
C ALA A 66 1.61 -12.10 10.04
N GLY A 67 1.86 -10.79 10.04
CA GLY A 67 2.42 -10.08 8.89
C GLY A 67 1.44 -9.77 7.74
N GLU A 68 0.15 -10.04 7.89
CA GLU A 68 -0.88 -9.69 6.89
C GLU A 68 -1.47 -8.30 7.14
N VAL A 69 -1.50 -7.48 6.09
CA VAL A 69 -2.11 -6.15 6.07
C VAL A 69 -3.28 -6.15 5.09
N PHE A 70 -4.44 -5.71 5.57
CA PHE A 70 -5.64 -5.57 4.75
C PHE A 70 -5.81 -4.11 4.36
N LEU A 71 -5.84 -3.84 3.06
CA LEU A 71 -6.11 -2.51 2.54
C LEU A 71 -6.82 -2.60 1.20
N SER A 72 -8.07 -2.13 1.13
CA SER A 72 -8.81 -2.08 -0.13
C SER A 72 -8.39 -0.86 -0.95
N VAL A 73 -8.63 -0.89 -2.27
CA VAL A 73 -8.40 0.27 -3.15
C VAL A 73 -9.22 1.47 -2.68
N ARG A 74 -10.47 1.25 -2.23
CA ARG A 74 -11.35 2.31 -1.74
C ARG A 74 -10.80 2.95 -0.47
N ASP A 75 -10.33 2.15 0.48
CA ASP A 75 -9.75 2.67 1.73
C ASP A 75 -8.43 3.40 1.46
N ALA A 76 -7.60 2.89 0.53
CA ALA A 76 -6.37 3.54 0.11
C ALA A 76 -6.64 4.91 -0.55
N MET A 77 -7.69 5.03 -1.37
CA MET A 77 -8.12 6.31 -1.94
C MET A 77 -8.47 7.33 -0.85
N GLN A 78 -9.19 6.91 0.19
CA GLN A 78 -9.56 7.80 1.30
C GLN A 78 -8.36 8.22 2.15
N ARG A 79 -7.39 7.32 2.35
CA ARG A 79 -6.18 7.60 3.15
C ARG A 79 -5.22 8.56 2.46
N ILE A 80 -5.02 8.38 1.16
CA ILE A 80 -4.05 9.14 0.37
C ILE A 80 -4.72 10.35 -0.31
N CYS A 81 -6.04 10.46 -0.23
CA CYS A 81 -6.84 11.52 -0.86
C CYS A 81 -6.65 11.61 -2.39
N VAL A 82 -6.66 10.47 -3.06
CA VAL A 82 -6.46 10.36 -4.51
C VAL A 82 -7.54 9.50 -5.19
N THR A 83 -7.68 9.65 -6.50
CA THR A 83 -8.63 8.86 -7.29
C THR A 83 -8.18 7.41 -7.48
N GLN A 84 -9.06 6.56 -8.00
CA GLN A 84 -8.85 5.11 -8.09
C GLN A 84 -7.66 4.71 -8.97
N ARG A 85 -7.48 5.33 -10.14
CA ARG A 85 -6.47 4.91 -11.13
C ARG A 85 -5.03 5.05 -10.59
N PRO A 86 -4.62 6.18 -9.99
CA PRO A 86 -3.31 6.30 -9.35
C PRO A 86 -3.07 5.24 -8.27
N VAL A 87 -4.09 4.97 -7.43
CA VAL A 87 -3.99 3.96 -6.37
C VAL A 87 -3.79 2.56 -6.94
N GLN A 88 -4.51 2.19 -7.99
CA GLN A 88 -4.34 0.90 -8.65
C GLN A 88 -2.93 0.77 -9.27
N LYS A 89 -2.44 1.82 -9.94
CA LYS A 89 -1.08 1.87 -10.48
C LYS A 89 -0.03 1.76 -9.35
N ALA A 90 -0.27 2.42 -8.22
CA ALA A 90 0.58 2.34 -7.05
C ALA A 90 0.66 0.93 -6.47
N PHE A 91 -0.46 0.22 -6.32
CA PHE A 91 -0.45 -1.19 -5.90
C PHE A 91 0.33 -2.07 -6.86
N ALA A 92 0.15 -1.90 -8.17
CA ALA A 92 0.89 -2.65 -9.18
C ALA A 92 2.40 -2.40 -9.07
N ALA A 93 2.83 -1.14 -8.96
CA ALA A 93 4.24 -0.79 -8.84
C ALA A 93 4.89 -1.34 -7.55
N LEU A 94 4.14 -1.39 -6.44
CA LEU A 94 4.65 -1.98 -5.19
C LEU A 94 4.79 -3.51 -5.27
N LEU A 95 3.87 -4.19 -5.97
CA LEU A 95 3.94 -5.63 -6.21
C LEU A 95 5.11 -5.98 -7.14
N GLU A 96 5.20 -5.29 -8.28
CA GLU A 96 6.24 -5.48 -9.30
C GLU A 96 7.66 -5.36 -8.72
N ARG A 97 7.84 -4.40 -7.82
CA ARG A 97 9.14 -4.11 -7.20
C ARG A 97 9.42 -4.94 -5.96
N GLY A 98 8.47 -5.78 -5.52
CA GLY A 98 8.65 -6.65 -4.38
C GLY A 98 8.67 -5.93 -3.02
N TRP A 99 8.01 -4.77 -2.90
CA TRP A 99 7.75 -4.15 -1.59
C TRP A 99 6.64 -4.87 -0.82
N ILE A 100 5.66 -5.39 -1.58
CA ILE A 100 4.53 -6.14 -1.06
C ILE A 100 4.37 -7.44 -1.83
N GLU A 101 3.88 -8.47 -1.15
CA GLU A 101 3.46 -9.74 -1.74
C GLU A 101 1.96 -9.93 -1.49
N GLU A 102 1.24 -10.42 -2.48
CA GLU A 102 -0.18 -10.75 -2.30
C GLU A 102 -0.32 -12.03 -1.45
N ALA A 103 -0.94 -11.91 -0.29
CA ALA A 103 -1.16 -13.05 0.60
C ALA A 103 -2.49 -13.76 0.29
N LYS A 104 -3.56 -12.98 0.11
CA LYS A 104 -4.88 -13.49 -0.29
C LYS A 104 -5.49 -12.57 -1.33
N GLY A 105 -5.93 -13.17 -2.43
CA GLY A 105 -6.70 -12.51 -3.46
C GLY A 105 -7.98 -11.89 -2.90
N GLY A 106 -8.26 -10.66 -3.33
CA GLY A 106 -9.56 -10.06 -3.09
C GLY A 106 -10.64 -10.87 -3.81
N SER A 107 -11.73 -11.19 -3.13
CA SER A 107 -12.88 -11.86 -3.73
C SER A 107 -14.15 -11.11 -3.37
N PHE A 108 -15.07 -11.00 -4.32
CA PHE A 108 -16.37 -10.41 -4.09
C PHE A 108 -17.44 -11.36 -4.59
N ASP A 109 -18.03 -12.12 -3.67
CA ASP A 109 -19.13 -13.02 -3.97
C ASP A 109 -20.46 -12.29 -3.71
N GLN A 110 -21.16 -11.97 -4.81
CA GLN A 110 -22.47 -11.32 -4.78
C GLN A 110 -23.58 -12.22 -4.23
N LYS A 111 -23.45 -13.55 -4.35
CA LYS A 111 -24.48 -14.51 -3.90
C LYS A 111 -24.42 -14.73 -2.40
N THR A 112 -23.21 -14.88 -1.86
CA THR A 112 -23.00 -15.13 -0.43
C THR A 112 -22.87 -13.83 0.37
N GLY A 113 -22.79 -12.67 -0.30
CA GLY A 113 -22.55 -11.36 0.34
C GLY A 113 -21.21 -11.27 1.07
N THR A 114 -20.35 -12.28 0.90
CA THR A 114 -19.09 -12.43 1.62
C THR A 114 -17.96 -11.96 0.70
N GLY A 115 -17.58 -10.71 0.86
CA GLY A 115 -16.39 -10.14 0.22
C GLY A 115 -15.14 -10.33 1.10
N ARG A 116 -14.03 -10.73 0.49
CA ARG A 116 -12.71 -10.70 1.14
C ARG A 116 -11.92 -9.53 0.58
N ALA A 117 -11.47 -8.65 1.48
CA ALA A 117 -10.50 -7.63 1.12
C ALA A 117 -9.17 -8.28 0.75
N ARG A 118 -8.48 -7.70 -0.24
CA ARG A 118 -7.12 -8.12 -0.62
C ARG A 118 -6.19 -7.94 0.56
N SER A 119 -5.38 -8.97 0.85
CA SER A 119 -4.38 -8.90 1.90
C SER A 119 -2.98 -8.98 1.33
N PHE A 120 -2.09 -8.20 1.92
CA PHE A 120 -0.71 -8.04 1.50
C PHE A 120 0.23 -8.40 2.63
N ARG A 121 1.39 -8.95 2.30
CA ARG A 121 2.53 -9.12 3.21
C ARG A 121 3.60 -8.12 2.86
N LEU A 122 4.17 -7.51 3.88
CA LEU A 122 5.26 -6.56 3.74
C LEU A 122 6.59 -7.32 3.71
N THR A 123 7.39 -7.14 2.66
CA THR A 123 8.63 -7.90 2.49
C THR A 123 9.80 -7.39 3.35
N HIS A 124 9.67 -6.19 3.91
CA HIS A 124 10.66 -5.58 4.81
C HIS A 124 10.56 -6.09 6.26
N VAL A 125 9.51 -6.83 6.62
CA VAL A 125 9.36 -7.41 7.95
C VAL A 125 9.37 -8.92 7.86
N GLY A 126 10.10 -9.57 8.76
CA GLY A 126 10.14 -11.01 8.89
C GLY A 126 8.87 -11.59 9.52
N PRO A 127 8.70 -12.93 9.52
CA PRO A 127 7.51 -13.60 10.03
C PRO A 127 7.23 -13.32 11.51
N SER A 128 8.28 -13.09 12.31
CA SER A 128 8.18 -12.78 13.74
C SER A 128 7.90 -11.30 14.04
N GLY A 129 7.77 -10.44 13.02
CA GLY A 129 7.67 -8.99 13.21
C GLY A 129 9.02 -8.29 13.44
N SER A 130 10.11 -9.03 13.47
CA SER A 130 11.48 -8.51 13.49
C SER A 130 12.04 -8.38 12.07
N ASP A 131 13.18 -7.70 11.93
CA ASP A 131 13.91 -7.62 10.65
C ASP A 131 14.63 -8.94 10.31
N ALA A 132 14.74 -9.86 11.27
CA ALA A 132 15.31 -11.18 11.06
C ALA A 132 14.44 -11.97 10.06
N ASP A 133 15.09 -12.57 9.05
CA ASP A 133 14.46 -13.33 7.97
C ASP A 133 13.48 -12.55 7.08
N ALA A 134 13.55 -11.21 7.08
CA ALA A 134 12.82 -10.39 6.12
C ALA A 134 13.35 -10.64 4.69
N LYS A 135 12.45 -10.94 3.75
CA LYS A 135 12.81 -11.25 2.36
C LYS A 135 13.53 -10.10 1.65
N LYS A 136 13.12 -8.85 1.94
CA LYS A 136 13.64 -7.60 1.35
C LYS A 136 13.81 -7.69 -0.18
N THR A 137 12.83 -8.27 -0.88
CA THR A 137 12.88 -8.54 -2.33
C THR A 137 13.19 -7.30 -3.16
N TYR A 138 12.67 -6.15 -2.73
CA TYR A 138 12.94 -4.84 -3.34
C TYR A 138 14.42 -4.44 -3.39
N MET A 139 15.28 -5.00 -2.55
CA MET A 139 16.72 -4.74 -2.60
C MET A 139 17.42 -5.37 -3.80
N ARG A 140 16.88 -6.47 -4.31
CA ARG A 140 17.43 -7.18 -5.47
C ARG A 140 16.85 -6.64 -6.79
N TRP A 141 15.78 -5.86 -6.71
CA TRP A 141 15.12 -5.31 -7.88
C TRP A 141 16.02 -4.28 -8.57
N LYS A 142 16.10 -4.38 -9.89
CA LYS A 142 16.80 -3.44 -10.77
C LYS A 142 15.83 -3.00 -11.87
N PRO A 143 15.91 -1.73 -12.32
CA PRO A 143 15.19 -1.32 -13.52
C PRO A 143 15.71 -2.16 -14.70
N LEU A 144 14.83 -2.50 -15.64
CA LEU A 144 15.23 -3.13 -16.88
C LEU A 144 16.16 -2.14 -17.62
N GLU A 145 17.37 -2.58 -17.98
CA GLU A 145 18.42 -1.69 -18.53
C GLU A 145 18.18 -1.25 -19.99
N GLU A 146 17.00 -1.51 -20.56
CA GLU A 146 16.69 -1.15 -21.94
C GLU A 146 15.40 -0.32 -22.05
N PRO A 147 15.46 0.91 -22.60
CA PRO A 147 14.28 1.74 -22.85
C PRO A 147 13.38 1.20 -23.99
N ASP A 148 13.87 0.22 -24.77
CA ASP A 148 13.21 -0.33 -25.96
C ASP A 148 13.34 -1.88 -26.05
N GLY A 149 12.78 -2.61 -25.07
CA GLY A 149 12.42 -4.03 -25.23
C GLY A 149 10.98 -4.16 -25.77
N PRO A 150 10.57 -5.26 -26.44
CA PRO A 150 9.43 -5.31 -27.36
C PRO A 150 8.06 -5.40 -26.66
N GLU A 151 7.79 -4.56 -25.67
CA GLU A 151 6.47 -4.43 -25.08
C GLU A 151 5.91 -3.04 -25.38
N CYS A 152 5.25 -2.98 -26.54
CA CYS A 152 4.13 -2.10 -26.86
C CYS A 152 4.26 -0.69 -26.26
N GLN A 153 5.08 0.15 -26.90
CA GLN A 153 4.80 1.57 -26.95
C GLN A 153 3.31 1.68 -27.27
N LYS A 154 2.50 2.02 -26.27
CA LYS A 154 1.10 2.34 -26.50
C LYS A 154 1.18 3.56 -27.39
N ASN A 155 1.06 3.37 -28.70
CA ASN A 155 0.97 4.45 -29.66
C ASN A 155 -0.07 5.39 -29.08
N ALA A 156 0.39 6.52 -28.53
CA ALA A 156 -0.50 7.58 -28.16
C ALA A 156 -1.18 7.93 -29.48
N VAL A 157 -2.47 7.59 -29.60
CA VAL A 157 -3.25 7.96 -30.77
C VAL A 157 -3.02 9.46 -30.92
N ALA A 158 -2.39 9.84 -32.03
CA ALA A 158 -2.04 11.21 -32.28
C ALA A 158 -3.34 12.04 -32.14
N PRO A 159 -3.32 13.18 -31.44
CA PRO A 159 -4.55 13.92 -31.10
C PRO A 159 -5.38 14.31 -32.34
N ASP A 160 -4.76 14.37 -33.51
CA ASP A 160 -5.31 14.54 -34.85
C ASP A 160 -6.11 13.33 -35.39
N ALA A 161 -5.87 12.11 -34.89
CA ALA A 161 -6.54 10.90 -35.36
C ALA A 161 -7.96 10.70 -34.82
N THR A 162 -8.41 11.54 -33.88
CA THR A 162 -9.80 11.49 -33.38
C THR A 162 -10.61 12.64 -33.97
N PRO A 163 -11.77 12.40 -34.62
CA PRO A 163 -12.60 13.46 -35.21
C PRO A 163 -13.11 14.49 -34.18
N ARG A 164 -13.00 14.21 -32.88
CA ARG A 164 -13.35 15.12 -31.78
C ARG A 164 -12.34 16.25 -31.52
N SER A 165 -11.09 16.11 -31.95
CA SER A 165 -9.98 17.05 -31.60
C SER A 165 -9.44 17.81 -32.82
N ALA A 166 -9.69 17.34 -34.03
CA ALA A 166 -9.23 17.97 -35.27
C ALA A 166 -9.75 19.40 -35.50
N GLY A 167 -10.96 19.72 -34.99
CA GLY A 167 -11.60 21.02 -35.23
C GLY A 167 -11.19 22.18 -34.31
N ARG A 168 -10.22 22.01 -33.39
CA ARG A 168 -9.91 23.05 -32.38
C ARG A 168 -8.89 24.12 -32.81
N TYR A 169 -8.15 23.92 -33.90
CA TYR A 169 -7.05 24.82 -34.28
C TYR A 169 -7.15 25.43 -35.70
N THR A 170 -8.20 25.14 -36.46
CA THR A 170 -8.50 25.81 -37.74
C THR A 170 -9.34 27.07 -37.49
N GLY A 171 -8.81 28.01 -36.73
CA GLY A 171 -9.31 29.38 -36.70
C GLY A 171 -8.42 30.21 -37.60
N GLU A 172 -8.85 30.45 -38.84
CA GLU A 172 -8.24 31.46 -39.73
C GLU A 172 -8.25 32.80 -39.01
N ALA A 173 -7.06 33.35 -38.75
CA ALA A 173 -6.90 34.74 -38.35
C ALA A 173 -7.23 35.61 -39.58
N ALA A 174 -8.39 36.27 -39.52
CA ALA A 174 -8.81 37.31 -40.46
C ALA A 174 -8.08 38.64 -40.20
#